data_AF-J7RD09-F1
#
_entry.id   AF-J7RD09-F1
#
_cell.length_a   1.000
_cell.length_b   1.000
_cell.length_c   1.000
_cell.angle_alpha   90.00
_cell.angle_beta   90.00
_cell.angle_gamma   90.00
#
_symmetry.space_group_name_H-M   'P 1'
#
loop_
_entity.id
_entity.type
_entity.pdbx_description
1 polymer ?
#
loop_
_entity_poly.entity_id
_entity_poly.type
_entity_poly.pdbx_seq_one_letter_code
_entity_poly.pdbx_strand_id
1 'polypeptide(L)'
;LIEIQDTIRAPPPSESTVMKRATMVSVAVTTVFYMLCGCMGYAAFGDAAPGNLLTGFGFYEPFWLLDVANAAIVVHLVGAYQVYCQPLFAFVEKWAAKRWPESTFVTGEVEVPLFRTYKVNMFRATWRTAFVVATTVVSMMLPFFNDVVGFLGALGFWPLTVYFPVEMYVVQKKVPKWSTRWVCLQMLSVGCLAISLAAAAGSIAGIKSDLKVYHPFKT
;
A
#
# COMPACT_ATOMS: atom_id res chain seq x y z
N LEU A 1 -8.08 9.57 -0.88
CA LEU A 1 -8.98 8.51 -0.40
C LEU A 1 -9.94 8.21 -1.52
N ILE A 2 -10.05 6.95 -1.95
CA ILE A 2 -11.24 6.51 -2.67
C ILE A 2 -12.34 6.64 -1.61
N GLU A 3 -13.26 7.57 -1.77
CA GLU A 3 -14.33 7.80 -0.80
C GLU A 3 -15.32 6.64 -0.88
N ILE A 4 -14.92 5.49 -0.32
CA ILE A 4 -15.77 4.30 -0.15
C ILE A 4 -17.01 4.68 0.66
N GLN A 5 -16.91 5.69 1.53
CA GLN A 5 -18.03 6.23 2.31
C GLN A 5 -19.11 6.88 1.42
N ASP A 6 -18.74 7.49 0.29
CA ASP A 6 -19.69 8.08 -0.67
C ASP A 6 -20.46 7.02 -1.49
N THR A 7 -20.07 5.74 -1.40
CA THR A 7 -20.78 4.63 -2.05
C THR A 7 -21.85 3.97 -1.17
N ILE A 8 -22.00 4.42 0.08
CA ILE A 8 -23.04 3.90 0.98
C ILE A 8 -24.43 4.34 0.47
N ARG A 9 -25.28 3.37 0.15
CA ARG A 9 -26.63 3.61 -0.39
C ARG A 9 -27.47 4.46 0.57
N ALA A 10 -27.97 5.59 0.08
CA ALA A 10 -28.83 6.48 0.84
C ALA A 10 -30.30 5.99 0.91
N PRO A 11 -30.99 6.22 2.04
CA PRO A 11 -30.48 6.73 3.32
C PRO A 11 -29.90 5.58 4.17
N PRO A 12 -28.65 5.67 4.69
CA PRO A 12 -28.13 4.62 5.55
C PRO A 12 -28.74 4.69 6.96
N PRO A 13 -28.94 3.56 7.66
CA PRO A 13 -29.36 3.51 9.06
C PRO A 13 -28.22 3.92 10.02
N SER A 14 -27.47 4.99 9.71
CA SER A 14 -26.16 5.44 10.22
C SER A 14 -24.94 4.80 9.54
N GLU A 15 -24.12 5.63 8.90
CA GLU A 15 -22.86 5.24 8.24
C GLU A 15 -21.92 4.48 9.16
N SER A 16 -21.84 4.90 10.43
CA SER A 16 -20.97 4.26 11.42
C SER A 16 -21.35 2.79 11.68
N THR A 17 -22.64 2.44 11.63
CA THR A 17 -23.10 1.06 11.85
C THR A 17 -22.80 0.19 10.64
N VAL A 18 -23.07 0.69 9.44
CA VAL A 18 -22.75 0.00 8.19
C VAL A 18 -21.26 -0.22 8.07
N MET A 19 -20.45 0.82 8.31
CA MET A 19 -18.99 0.74 8.23
C MET A 19 -18.41 -0.18 9.29
N LYS A 20 -18.90 -0.15 10.54
CA LYS A 20 -18.46 -1.10 11.59
C LYS A 20 -18.71 -2.55 11.18
N ARG A 21 -19.89 -2.85 10.63
CA ARG A 21 -20.22 -4.20 10.17
C ARG A 21 -19.34 -4.62 8.99
N ALA A 22 -19.17 -3.75 7.99
CA ALA A 22 -18.31 -4.00 6.84
C ALA A 22 -16.86 -4.24 7.28
N THR A 23 -16.31 -3.39 8.14
CA THR A 23 -14.96 -3.55 8.68
C THR A 23 -14.82 -4.84 9.49
N MET A 24 -15.78 -5.18 10.35
CA MET A 24 -15.74 -6.43 11.12
C MET A 24 -15.68 -7.65 10.19
N VAL A 25 -16.57 -7.71 9.19
CA VAL A 25 -16.60 -8.82 8.23
C VAL A 25 -15.32 -8.86 7.41
N SER A 26 -14.87 -7.72 6.88
CA SER A 26 -13.64 -7.65 6.09
C SER A 26 -12.43 -8.13 6.89
N VAL A 27 -12.24 -7.62 8.12
CA VAL A 27 -11.11 -8.01 8.96
C VAL A 27 -11.18 -9.49 9.30
N ALA A 28 -12.36 -10.04 9.62
CA ALA A 28 -12.52 -11.46 9.92
C ALA A 28 -12.15 -12.33 8.71
N VAL A 29 -12.67 -12.01 7.53
CA VAL A 29 -12.40 -12.75 6.29
C VAL A 29 -10.92 -12.69 5.93
N THR A 30 -10.32 -11.50 5.94
CA THR A 30 -8.89 -11.32 5.64
C THR A 30 -8.01 -12.06 6.64
N THR A 31 -8.36 -12.03 7.94
CA THR A 31 -7.60 -12.75 8.97
C THR A 31 -7.64 -14.26 8.75
N VAL A 32 -8.83 -14.82 8.49
CA VAL A 32 -8.97 -16.25 8.21
C VAL A 32 -8.18 -16.62 6.95
N PHE A 33 -8.27 -15.82 5.90
CA PHE A 33 -7.55 -16.09 4.66
C PHE A 33 -6.03 -16.06 4.85
N TYR A 34 -5.48 -15.04 5.53
CA TYR A 34 -4.04 -14.97 5.81
C TYR A 34 -3.55 -16.09 6.73
N MET A 35 -4.32 -16.44 7.75
CA MET A 35 -3.98 -17.59 8.60
C MET A 35 -4.00 -18.91 7.82
N LEU A 36 -5.01 -19.12 6.97
CA LEU A 36 -5.07 -20.31 6.13
C LEU A 36 -3.86 -20.38 5.17
N CYS A 37 -3.54 -19.30 4.47
CA CYS A 37 -2.37 -19.26 3.58
C CYS A 37 -1.06 -19.51 4.34
N GLY A 38 -0.88 -18.90 5.51
CA GLY A 38 0.32 -19.10 6.33
C GLY A 38 0.43 -20.52 6.87
N CYS A 39 -0.64 -21.06 7.46
CA CYS A 39 -0.66 -22.41 8.02
C CYS A 39 -0.49 -23.48 6.94
N MET A 40 -1.17 -23.36 5.79
CA MET A 40 -1.02 -24.30 4.68
C MET A 40 0.36 -24.20 4.03
N GLY A 41 0.89 -22.99 3.85
CA GLY A 41 2.24 -22.78 3.34
C GLY A 41 3.29 -23.43 4.24
N TYR A 42 3.19 -23.22 5.55
CA TYR A 42 4.08 -23.87 6.51
C TYR A 42 3.87 -25.39 6.56
N ALA A 43 2.63 -25.88 6.51
CA ALA A 43 2.36 -27.32 6.49
C ALA A 43 2.93 -28.00 5.24
N ALA A 44 3.00 -27.30 4.10
CA ALA A 44 3.53 -27.83 2.85
C ALA A 44 5.07 -27.78 2.77
N PHE A 45 5.71 -26.72 3.30
CA PHE A 45 7.14 -26.45 3.09
C PHE A 45 7.99 -26.45 4.37
N GLY A 46 7.38 -26.45 5.55
CA GLY A 46 8.06 -26.35 6.84
C GLY A 46 8.98 -25.12 6.92
N ASP A 47 10.15 -25.31 7.52
CA ASP A 47 11.18 -24.26 7.66
C ASP A 47 11.77 -23.77 6.33
N ALA A 48 11.53 -24.51 5.23
CA ALA A 48 11.97 -24.13 3.89
C ALA A 48 10.94 -23.25 3.14
N ALA A 49 9.88 -22.79 3.81
CA ALA A 49 8.86 -21.95 3.20
C ALA A 49 9.46 -20.65 2.63
N PRO A 50 9.34 -20.41 1.31
CA PRO A 50 9.91 -19.23 0.68
C PRO A 50 9.09 -17.97 1.03
N GLY A 51 9.77 -16.82 1.17
CA GLY A 51 9.10 -15.54 1.46
C GLY A 51 8.16 -15.07 0.35
N ASN A 52 8.36 -15.52 -0.89
CA ASN A 52 7.36 -15.46 -1.95
C ASN A 52 7.12 -16.88 -2.47
N LEU A 53 5.90 -17.39 -2.21
CA LEU A 53 5.48 -18.73 -2.60
C LEU A 53 5.59 -18.97 -4.10
N LEU A 54 5.43 -17.92 -4.92
CA LEU A 54 5.50 -18.02 -6.37
C LEU A 54 6.94 -18.10 -6.92
N THR A 55 7.93 -17.64 -6.17
CA THR A 55 9.35 -17.72 -6.57
C THR A 55 10.05 -18.94 -6.01
N GLY A 56 9.55 -19.51 -4.92
CA GLY A 56 10.12 -20.72 -4.31
C GLY A 56 9.53 -22.03 -4.81
N PHE A 57 8.79 -22.01 -5.92
CA PHE A 57 8.40 -23.25 -6.60
C PHE A 57 9.64 -23.93 -7.21
N GLY A 58 10.24 -24.84 -6.45
CA GLY A 58 11.13 -25.89 -6.96
C GLY A 58 10.37 -27.01 -7.69
N PHE A 59 9.07 -26.82 -7.98
CA PHE A 59 8.24 -27.78 -8.72
C PHE A 59 8.12 -27.30 -10.16
N TYR A 60 8.83 -27.99 -11.05
CA TYR A 60 8.74 -27.82 -12.50
C TYR A 60 7.42 -28.35 -13.09
N GLU A 61 6.41 -28.76 -12.29
CA GLU A 61 5.08 -29.15 -12.79
C GLU A 61 3.96 -28.85 -11.78
N PRO A 62 2.80 -28.31 -12.20
CA PRO A 62 2.44 -27.85 -13.54
C PRO A 62 2.62 -26.33 -13.75
N PHE A 63 3.37 -25.94 -14.79
CA PHE A 63 3.64 -24.54 -15.12
C PHE A 63 2.39 -23.69 -15.35
N TRP A 64 1.30 -24.28 -15.86
CA TRP A 64 0.06 -23.54 -16.14
C TRP A 64 -0.53 -22.90 -14.88
N LEU A 65 -0.37 -23.52 -13.71
CA LEU A 65 -0.91 -22.97 -12.46
C LEU A 65 -0.11 -21.74 -12.02
N LEU A 66 1.22 -21.78 -12.21
CA LEU A 66 2.10 -20.64 -11.99
C LEU A 66 1.79 -19.51 -12.97
N ASP A 67 1.58 -19.83 -14.25
CA ASP A 67 1.24 -18.85 -15.28
C ASP A 67 -0.10 -18.17 -15.00
N VAL A 68 -1.13 -18.94 -14.61
CA VAL A 68 -2.43 -18.40 -14.21
C VAL A 68 -2.31 -17.53 -12.96
N ALA A 69 -1.54 -17.95 -11.95
CA ALA A 69 -1.31 -17.16 -10.74
C ALA A 69 -0.58 -15.83 -11.06
N ASN A 70 0.46 -15.87 -11.88
CA ASN A 70 1.17 -14.69 -12.34
C ASN A 70 0.27 -13.77 -13.18
N ALA A 71 -0.54 -14.31 -14.09
CA ALA A 71 -1.49 -13.53 -14.87
C ALA A 71 -2.53 -12.84 -13.97
N ALA A 72 -3.07 -13.54 -12.97
CA ALA A 72 -3.99 -12.98 -11.99
C ALA A 72 -3.34 -11.84 -11.19
N ILE A 73 -2.08 -12.00 -10.77
CA ILE A 73 -1.30 -10.95 -10.11
C ILE A 73 -1.12 -9.74 -11.03
N VAL A 74 -0.77 -9.94 -12.30
CA VAL A 74 -0.63 -8.83 -13.25
C VAL A 74 -1.94 -8.07 -13.39
N VAL A 75 -3.06 -8.76 -13.62
CA VAL A 75 -4.38 -8.13 -13.76
C VAL A 75 -4.74 -7.35 -12.49
N HIS A 76 -4.54 -7.95 -11.31
CA HIS A 76 -4.81 -7.31 -10.02
C HIS A 76 -3.93 -6.07 -9.80
N LEU A 77 -2.61 -6.18 -10.01
CA LEU A 77 -1.66 -5.11 -9.76
C LEU A 77 -1.83 -3.94 -10.74
N VAL A 78 -2.16 -4.20 -12.00
CA VAL A 78 -2.48 -3.15 -12.97
C VAL A 78 -3.70 -2.35 -12.49
N GLY A 79 -4.77 -3.02 -12.07
CA GLY A 79 -5.96 -2.35 -11.53
C GLY A 79 -5.65 -1.57 -10.24
N ALA A 80 -4.92 -2.19 -9.31
CA ALA A 80 -4.51 -1.55 -8.07
C ALA A 80 -3.65 -0.30 -8.33
N TYR A 81 -2.64 -0.40 -9.20
CA TYR A 81 -1.76 0.72 -9.55
C TYR A 81 -2.56 1.91 -10.09
N GLN A 82 -3.48 1.66 -11.02
CA GLN A 82 -4.32 2.71 -11.59
C GLN A 82 -5.11 3.45 -10.50
N VAL A 83 -5.75 2.70 -9.61
CA VAL A 83 -6.58 3.23 -8.54
C VAL A 83 -5.76 3.97 -7.48
N TYR A 84 -4.62 3.42 -7.04
CA TYR A 84 -3.77 4.02 -6.03
C TYR A 84 -3.01 5.26 -6.51
N CYS A 85 -2.72 5.37 -7.81
CA CYS A 85 -2.07 6.56 -8.36
C CYS A 85 -3.02 7.75 -8.49
N GLN A 86 -4.35 7.54 -8.63
CA GLN A 86 -5.30 8.65 -8.83
C GLN A 86 -5.25 9.72 -7.73
N PRO A 87 -5.27 9.38 -6.42
CA PRO A 87 -5.22 10.41 -5.37
C PRO A 87 -3.91 11.20 -5.40
N LEU A 88 -2.79 10.56 -5.72
CA LEU A 88 -1.48 11.22 -5.81
C LEU A 88 -1.44 12.19 -6.98
N PHE A 89 -1.89 11.74 -8.16
CA PHE A 89 -2.01 12.60 -9.34
C PHE A 89 -2.94 13.77 -9.08
N ALA A 90 -4.13 13.52 -8.52
CA ALA A 90 -5.07 14.57 -8.18
C ALA A 90 -4.50 15.58 -7.19
N PHE A 91 -3.74 15.13 -6.18
CA PHE A 91 -3.11 16.01 -5.20
C PHE A 91 -2.07 16.93 -5.87
N VAL A 92 -1.13 16.36 -6.63
CA VAL A 92 -0.06 17.12 -7.29
C VAL A 92 -0.62 18.06 -8.35
N GLU A 93 -1.57 17.60 -9.17
CA GLU A 93 -2.21 18.40 -10.21
C GLU A 93 -2.98 19.59 -9.62
N LYS A 94 -3.79 19.36 -8.55
CA LYS A 94 -4.51 20.44 -7.86
C LYS A 94 -3.54 21.43 -7.21
N TRP A 95 -2.47 20.94 -6.60
CA TRP A 95 -1.47 21.79 -5.98
C TRP A 95 -0.75 22.66 -7.02
N ALA A 96 -0.33 22.07 -8.14
CA ALA A 96 0.33 22.76 -9.23
C ALA A 96 -0.58 23.83 -9.85
N ALA A 97 -1.85 23.49 -10.11
CA ALA A 97 -2.84 24.43 -10.64
C ALA A 97 -3.07 25.62 -9.69
N LYS A 98 -3.09 25.40 -8.37
CA LYS A 98 -3.21 26.48 -7.39
C LYS A 98 -1.95 27.34 -7.29
N ARG A 99 -0.77 26.74 -7.46
CA ARG A 99 0.53 27.41 -7.30
C ARG A 99 0.93 28.23 -8.53
N TRP A 100 0.54 27.79 -9.73
CA TRP A 100 0.83 28.45 -11.00
C TRP A 100 -0.42 28.56 -11.89
N PRO A 101 -1.41 29.37 -11.48
CA PRO A 101 -2.68 29.50 -12.23
C PRO A 101 -2.48 30.11 -13.62
N GLU A 102 -1.54 31.05 -13.76
CA GLU A 102 -1.26 31.78 -15.01
C GLU A 102 -0.42 30.97 -16.02
N SER A 103 0.08 29.78 -15.65
CA SER A 103 0.92 28.99 -16.54
C SER A 103 0.08 28.20 -17.54
N THR A 104 0.19 28.54 -18.83
CA THR A 104 -0.49 27.82 -19.92
C THR A 104 -0.10 26.34 -20.00
N PHE A 105 1.07 25.94 -19.48
CA PHE A 105 1.48 24.53 -19.41
C PHE A 105 0.71 23.74 -18.35
N VAL A 106 0.39 24.39 -17.22
CA VAL A 106 -0.23 23.77 -16.03
C VAL A 106 -1.76 23.82 -16.11
N THR A 107 -2.33 24.93 -16.57
CA THR A 107 -3.79 25.12 -16.65
C THR A 107 -4.34 25.00 -18.07
N GLY A 108 -3.50 25.10 -19.10
CA GLY A 108 -3.92 25.00 -20.49
C GLY A 108 -4.34 23.58 -20.88
N GLU A 109 -5.45 23.49 -21.60
CA GLU A 109 -5.94 22.27 -22.21
C GLU A 109 -5.76 22.36 -23.73
N VAL A 110 -5.01 21.42 -24.30
CA VAL A 110 -4.78 21.31 -25.74
C VAL A 110 -5.71 20.24 -26.30
N GLU A 111 -6.49 20.58 -27.32
CA GLU A 111 -7.32 19.63 -28.03
C GLU A 111 -6.45 18.80 -28.98
N VAL A 112 -6.52 17.48 -28.87
CA VAL A 112 -5.73 16.60 -29.73
C VAL A 112 -6.46 16.45 -31.08
N PRO A 113 -5.85 16.83 -32.21
CA PRO A 113 -6.54 16.88 -33.51
C PRO A 113 -7.01 15.50 -34.01
N LEU A 114 -6.40 14.41 -33.52
CA LEU A 114 -6.76 13.04 -33.88
C LEU A 114 -8.04 12.53 -33.17
N PHE A 115 -8.36 13.10 -32.00
CA PHE A 115 -9.56 12.79 -31.23
C PHE A 115 -10.11 14.08 -30.62
N ARG A 116 -10.93 14.82 -31.39
CA ARG A 116 -11.51 16.13 -31.03
C ARG A 116 -12.24 16.18 -29.67
N THR A 117 -12.53 15.04 -29.06
CA THR A 117 -13.15 14.91 -27.73
C THR A 117 -12.16 14.84 -26.57
N TYR A 118 -10.85 14.70 -26.81
CA TYR A 118 -9.85 14.57 -25.75
C TYR A 118 -9.07 15.87 -25.55
N LYS A 119 -9.37 16.54 -24.42
CA LYS A 119 -8.60 17.68 -23.91
C LYS A 119 -7.42 17.17 -23.08
N VAL A 120 -6.21 17.34 -23.60
CA VAL A 120 -4.98 16.92 -22.93
C VAL A 120 -4.29 18.14 -22.34
N ASN A 121 -4.02 18.08 -21.05
CA ASN A 121 -3.20 19.07 -20.37
C ASN A 121 -1.75 18.57 -20.39
N MET A 122 -0.83 19.42 -20.86
CA MET A 122 0.56 19.03 -21.07
C MET A 122 1.26 18.68 -19.76
N PHE A 123 1.02 19.44 -18.68
CA PHE A 123 1.54 19.12 -17.35
C PHE A 123 1.07 17.74 -16.87
N ARG A 124 -0.23 17.42 -16.99
CA ARG A 124 -0.75 16.09 -16.59
C ARG A 124 -0.06 14.96 -17.35
N ALA A 125 0.12 15.12 -18.66
CA ALA A 125 0.77 14.10 -19.49
C ALA A 125 2.24 13.92 -19.07
N THR A 126 3.01 15.00 -19.02
CA THR A 126 4.43 14.95 -18.64
C THR A 126 4.62 14.40 -17.23
N TRP A 127 3.84 14.88 -16.25
CA TRP A 127 3.95 14.45 -14.85
C TRP A 127 3.63 12.97 -14.68
N ARG A 128 2.52 12.49 -15.25
CA ARG A 128 2.11 11.08 -15.12
C ARG A 128 3.11 10.15 -15.80
N THR A 129 3.60 10.49 -16.98
CA THR A 129 4.64 9.70 -17.66
C THR A 129 5.94 9.71 -16.87
N ALA A 130 6.40 10.86 -16.38
CA ALA A 130 7.60 10.96 -15.56
C ALA A 130 7.48 10.13 -14.27
N PHE A 131 6.31 10.17 -13.62
CA PHE A 131 6.04 9.36 -12.44
C PHE A 131 6.13 7.85 -12.73
N VAL A 132 5.47 7.38 -13.80
CA VAL A 132 5.52 5.97 -14.19
C VAL A 132 6.97 5.55 -14.45
N VAL A 133 7.70 6.29 -15.30
CA VAL A 133 9.11 6.01 -15.62
C VAL A 133 9.97 5.96 -14.37
N ALA A 134 9.83 6.96 -13.48
CA ALA A 134 10.60 7.01 -12.23
C ALA A 134 10.28 5.79 -11.33
N THR A 135 9.01 5.45 -11.15
CA THR A 135 8.63 4.27 -10.36
C THR A 135 9.14 2.97 -10.96
N THR A 136 9.11 2.83 -12.29
CA THR A 136 9.67 1.67 -12.99
C THR A 136 11.18 1.54 -12.80
N VAL A 137 11.92 2.65 -12.91
CA VAL A 137 13.36 2.66 -12.67
C VAL A 137 13.66 2.27 -11.22
N VAL A 138 12.94 2.83 -10.25
CA VAL A 138 13.09 2.46 -8.83
C VAL A 138 12.80 0.97 -8.61
N SER A 139 11.74 0.43 -9.23
CA SER A 139 11.41 -1.00 -9.16
C SER A 139 12.50 -1.89 -9.79
N MET A 140 13.13 -1.45 -10.88
CA MET A 140 14.25 -2.18 -11.49
C MET A 140 15.50 -2.18 -10.60
N MET A 141 15.73 -1.11 -9.83
CA MET A 141 16.89 -0.96 -8.95
C MET A 141 16.77 -1.72 -7.62
N LEU A 142 15.54 -2.07 -7.20
CA LEU A 142 15.25 -2.66 -5.88
C LEU A 142 14.49 -3.98 -6.04
N PRO A 143 15.17 -5.11 -6.32
CA PRO A 143 14.51 -6.40 -6.52
C PRO A 143 14.05 -7.10 -5.22
N PHE A 144 14.22 -6.47 -4.05
CA PHE A 144 13.94 -7.07 -2.73
C PHE A 144 12.56 -6.66 -2.21
N PHE A 145 11.51 -7.14 -2.87
CA PHE A 145 10.13 -6.76 -2.57
C PHE A 145 9.76 -6.95 -1.09
N ASN A 146 10.13 -8.09 -0.50
CA ASN A 146 9.76 -8.44 0.87
C ASN A 146 10.36 -7.49 1.91
N ASP A 147 11.64 -7.15 1.78
CA ASP A 147 12.29 -6.24 2.74
C ASP A 147 11.80 -4.81 2.59
N VAL A 148 11.54 -4.36 1.35
CA VAL A 148 10.97 -3.02 1.11
C VAL A 148 9.57 -2.91 1.68
N VAL A 149 8.71 -3.92 1.47
CA VAL A 149 7.36 -3.96 2.05
C VAL A 149 7.41 -4.06 3.57
N GLY A 150 8.32 -4.87 4.12
CA GLY A 150 8.54 -4.98 5.57
C GLY A 150 8.96 -3.65 6.19
N PHE A 151 9.87 -2.93 5.54
CA PHE A 151 10.34 -1.62 5.99
C PHE A 151 9.22 -0.56 5.91
N LEU A 152 8.55 -0.44 4.77
CA LEU A 152 7.44 0.52 4.59
C LEU A 152 6.27 0.21 5.54
N GLY A 153 5.97 -1.08 5.74
CA GLY A 153 4.98 -1.54 6.70
C GLY A 153 5.35 -1.15 8.13
N ALA A 154 6.60 -1.35 8.53
CA ALA A 154 7.09 -0.97 9.86
C ALA A 154 7.02 0.54 10.10
N LEU A 155 7.41 1.35 9.11
CA LEU A 155 7.35 2.81 9.18
C LEU A 155 5.91 3.35 9.22
N GLY A 156 4.99 2.75 8.47
CA GLY A 156 3.60 3.17 8.42
C GLY A 156 2.76 2.69 9.60
N PHE A 157 3.02 1.48 10.09
CA PHE A 157 2.20 0.80 11.09
C PHE A 157 2.09 1.58 12.40
N TRP A 158 3.21 1.90 13.05
CA TRP A 158 3.15 2.57 14.34
C TRP A 158 2.45 3.94 14.28
N PRO A 159 2.87 4.90 13.43
CA PRO A 159 2.25 6.22 13.45
C PRO A 159 0.80 6.14 13.00
N LEU A 160 0.50 5.51 11.86
CA LEU A 160 -0.81 5.61 11.22
C LEU A 160 -1.85 4.63 11.80
N THR A 161 -1.45 3.43 12.18
CA THR A 161 -2.38 2.38 12.64
C THR A 161 -2.53 2.36 14.15
N VAL A 162 -1.50 2.75 14.90
CA VAL A 162 -1.49 2.64 16.36
C VAL A 162 -1.53 4.02 17.04
N TYR A 163 -0.47 4.81 16.89
CA TYR A 163 -0.31 6.07 17.63
C TYR A 163 -1.43 7.07 17.33
N PHE A 164 -1.65 7.43 16.06
CA PHE A 164 -2.67 8.42 15.69
C PHE A 164 -4.08 8.02 16.15
N PRO A 165 -4.57 6.78 15.88
CA PRO A 165 -5.88 6.35 16.35
C PRO A 165 -6.01 6.30 17.87
N VAL A 166 -4.96 5.84 18.59
CA VAL A 166 -4.96 5.78 20.06
C VAL A 166 -5.04 7.19 20.66
N GLU A 167 -4.23 8.13 20.18
CA GLU A 167 -4.27 9.52 20.64
C GLU A 167 -5.60 10.19 20.30
N MET A 168 -6.12 9.97 19.09
CA MET A 168 -7.44 10.45 18.69
C MET A 168 -8.53 9.92 19.64
N TYR A 169 -8.47 8.64 20.01
CA TYR A 169 -9.40 8.03 20.96
C TYR A 169 -9.29 8.65 22.36
N VAL A 170 -8.07 8.82 22.88
CA VAL A 170 -7.82 9.43 24.19
C VAL A 170 -8.38 10.85 24.26
N VAL A 171 -8.15 11.66 23.22
CA VAL A 171 -8.64 13.04 23.13
C VAL A 171 -10.17 13.07 22.99
N GLN A 172 -10.75 12.29 22.07
CA GLN A 172 -12.20 12.31 21.85
C GLN A 172 -13.00 11.77 23.04
N LYS A 173 -12.52 10.71 23.70
CA LYS A 173 -13.19 10.11 24.87
C LYS A 173 -12.78 10.75 26.19
N LYS A 174 -11.93 11.78 26.17
CA LYS A 174 -11.41 12.49 27.35
C LYS A 174 -10.91 11.49 28.42
N VAL A 175 -10.16 10.48 28.00
CA VAL A 175 -9.69 9.44 28.90
C VAL A 175 -8.75 10.08 29.93
N PRO A 176 -9.01 9.93 31.25
CA PRO A 176 -8.18 10.55 32.26
C PRO A 176 -6.76 9.99 32.21
N LYS A 177 -5.77 10.91 32.19
CA LYS A 177 -4.35 10.55 32.24
C LYS A 177 -4.09 9.70 33.48
N TRP A 178 -3.23 8.68 33.34
CA TRP A 178 -2.91 7.71 34.39
C TRP A 178 -4.04 6.77 34.84
N SER A 179 -5.21 6.82 34.21
CA SER A 179 -6.20 5.74 34.35
C SER A 179 -5.63 4.42 33.83
N THR A 180 -6.04 3.29 34.39
CA THR A 180 -5.70 1.94 33.90
C THR A 180 -5.91 1.81 32.39
N ARG A 181 -6.98 2.40 31.86
CA ARG A 181 -7.26 2.41 30.40
C ARG A 181 -6.24 3.22 29.63
N TRP A 182 -5.86 4.39 30.12
CA TRP A 182 -4.85 5.24 29.49
C TRP A 182 -3.49 4.55 29.50
N VAL A 183 -3.09 3.98 30.63
CA VAL A 183 -1.82 3.23 30.76
C VAL A 183 -1.81 2.04 29.80
N CYS A 184 -2.88 1.26 29.73
CA CYS A 184 -2.98 0.13 28.79
C CYS A 184 -2.82 0.57 27.32
N LEU A 185 -3.51 1.65 26.92
CA LEU A 185 -3.41 2.21 25.56
C LEU A 185 -2.00 2.71 25.23
N GLN A 186 -1.32 3.36 26.17
CA GLN A 186 0.05 3.83 25.98
C GLN A 186 1.05 2.67 25.95
N MET A 187 0.88 1.66 26.81
CA MET A 187 1.69 0.44 26.78
C MET A 187 1.55 -0.31 25.46
N LEU A 188 0.34 -0.41 24.92
CA LEU A 188 0.10 -0.96 23.58
C LEU A 188 0.85 -0.16 22.52
N SER A 189 0.73 1.18 22.53
CA SER A 189 1.39 2.05 21.58
C SER A 189 2.92 1.93 21.60
N VAL A 190 3.52 1.92 22.80
CA VAL A 190 4.97 1.75 22.99
C VAL A 190 5.42 0.33 22.61
N GLY A 191 4.63 -0.69 22.92
CA GLY A 191 4.91 -2.07 22.51
C GLY A 191 4.92 -2.20 20.97
N CYS A 192 3.92 -1.63 20.30
CA CYS A 192 3.88 -1.58 18.85
C CYS A 192 5.03 -0.77 18.25
N LEU A 193 5.46 0.32 18.90
CA LEU A 193 6.64 1.08 18.48
C LEU A 193 7.89 0.20 18.50
N ALA A 194 8.12 -0.52 19.59
CA ALA A 194 9.27 -1.42 19.73
C ALA A 194 9.26 -2.51 18.64
N ILE A 195 8.10 -3.11 18.36
CA ILE A 195 7.93 -4.10 17.29
C ILE A 195 8.24 -3.46 15.92
N SER A 196 7.71 -2.28 15.63
CA SER A 196 8.00 -1.55 14.38
C SER A 196 9.47 -1.23 14.23
N LEU A 197 10.15 -0.78 15.29
CA LEU A 197 11.58 -0.49 15.24
C LEU A 197 12.41 -1.76 14.99
N ALA A 198 12.05 -2.87 15.64
CA ALA A 198 12.69 -4.16 15.41
C ALA A 198 12.48 -4.66 13.97
N ALA A 199 11.25 -4.57 13.45
CA ALA A 199 10.93 -4.93 12.07
C ALA A 199 11.64 -4.05 11.04
N ALA A 200 11.73 -2.75 11.29
CA ALA A 200 12.47 -1.81 10.44
C ALA A 200 13.97 -2.13 10.45
N ALA A 201 14.56 -2.41 11.62
CA ALA A 201 15.95 -2.80 11.73
C ALA A 201 16.25 -4.13 11.00
N GLY A 202 15.37 -5.12 11.13
CA GLY A 202 15.46 -6.39 10.40
C GLY A 202 15.38 -6.19 8.88
N SER A 203 14.45 -5.36 8.41
CA SER A 203 14.30 -5.05 6.99
C SER A 203 15.52 -4.30 6.43
N ILE A 204 16.10 -3.34 7.19
CA ILE A 204 17.34 -2.66 6.79
C ILE A 204 18.51 -3.64 6.71
N ALA A 205 18.60 -4.59 7.65
CA ALA A 205 19.63 -5.61 7.63
C ALA A 205 19.48 -6.54 6.40
N GLY A 206 18.25 -6.93 6.06
CA GLY A 206 17.91 -7.67 4.84
C GLY A 206 18.35 -6.92 3.59
N ILE A 207 17.88 -5.68 3.40
CA ILE A 207 18.27 -4.81 2.28
C ILE A 207 19.79 -4.69 2.16
N LYS A 208 20.51 -4.51 3.28
CA LYS A 208 21.97 -4.40 3.26
C LYS A 208 22.66 -5.70 2.86
N SER A 209 22.13 -6.84 3.27
CA SER A 209 22.65 -8.15 2.87
C SER A 209 22.48 -8.36 1.37
N ASP A 210 21.27 -8.08 0.90
CA ASP A 210 20.82 -8.28 -0.46
C ASP A 210 21.53 -7.35 -1.47
N LEU A 211 21.78 -6.09 -1.08
CA LEU A 211 22.55 -5.13 -1.87
C LEU A 211 24.03 -5.53 -2.07
N LYS A 212 24.61 -6.40 -1.23
CA LYS A 212 25.99 -6.88 -1.45
C LYS A 212 26.10 -7.86 -2.60
N VAL A 213 25.03 -8.62 -2.85
CA VAL A 213 24.98 -9.66 -3.87
C VAL A 213 24.49 -9.07 -5.20
N TYR A 214 23.69 -8.01 -5.14
CA TYR A 214 23.08 -7.43 -6.33
C TYR A 214 23.98 -6.42 -7.04
N HIS A 215 24.26 -6.71 -8.31
CA HIS A 215 24.93 -5.82 -9.23
C HIS A 215 23.94 -5.32 -10.29
N PRO A 216 23.37 -4.10 -10.13
CA PRO A 216 22.42 -3.58 -11.09
C PRO A 216 23.06 -3.50 -12.48
N PHE A 217 22.35 -4.03 -13.48
CA PHE A 217 22.70 -3.95 -14.91
C PHE A 217 24.01 -4.62 -15.33
N LYS A 218 24.56 -5.54 -14.52
CA LYS A 218 25.61 -6.46 -14.99
C LYS A 218 24.97 -7.69 -15.63
N THR A 219 25.36 -7.96 -16.88
CA THR A 219 25.06 -9.19 -17.62
C THR A 219 26.03 -10.30 -17.25
#